data_AF-A0A239K9I9-F1
#
_entry.id   AF-A0A239K9I9-F1
#
_cell.length_a   1.000
_cell.length_b   1.000
_cell.length_c   1.000
_cell.angle_alpha   90.00
_cell.angle_beta   90.00
_cell.angle_gamma   90.00
#
_symmetry.space_group_name_H-M   'P 1'
#
loop_
_entity.id
_entity.type
_entity.pdbx_description
1 polymer ?
#
loop_
_entity_poly.entity_id
_entity_poly.type
_entity_poly.pdbx_seq_one_letter_code
_entity_poly.pdbx_strand_id
1 'polypeptide(L)'
;MVQGIARALLAVPFIADGIDAIRNPDRHVALAQSALQDFPGADAVPDFDNAQLTTIVRAHGAATIAAALTMATGKAPRLNALILAALTAPRLVTNEPFSAPAVSRPTRRTEFIRTLGLVGGALAVAGSRRKKPSASTDE
;
A
#
# COMPACT_ATOMS: atom_id res chain seq x y z
N MET A 1 8.01 22.27 7.76
CA MET A 1 9.05 21.32 7.31
C MET A 1 8.80 19.89 7.78
N VAL A 2 8.54 19.67 9.08
CA VAL A 2 8.29 18.32 9.67
C VAL A 2 7.29 17.47 8.88
N GLN A 3 6.15 18.02 8.47
CA GLN A 3 5.13 17.27 7.74
C GLN A 3 5.52 16.92 6.29
N GLY A 4 6.48 17.62 5.70
CA GLY A 4 7.10 17.23 4.42
C GLY A 4 8.01 16.02 4.61
N ILE A 5 8.89 16.09 5.61
CA ILE A 5 9.83 15.01 5.94
C ILE A 5 9.08 13.73 6.34
N ALA A 6 8.04 13.85 7.17
CA ALA A 6 7.22 12.70 7.57
C ALA A 6 6.57 11.99 6.36
N ARG A 7 6.05 12.75 5.38
CA ARG A 7 5.49 12.18 4.14
C ARG A 7 6.57 11.50 3.29
N ALA A 8 7.74 12.10 3.18
CA ALA A 8 8.86 11.53 2.45
C ALA A 8 9.33 10.21 3.08
N LEU A 9 9.49 10.18 4.40
CA LEU A 9 9.87 8.96 5.14
C LEU A 9 8.79 7.88 5.05
N LEU A 10 7.51 8.26 5.15
CA LEU A 10 6.40 7.33 4.99
C LEU A 10 6.33 6.73 3.58
N ALA A 11 6.77 7.46 2.55
CA ALA A 11 6.76 6.98 1.17
C ALA A 11 7.78 5.85 0.90
N VAL A 12 8.88 5.80 1.66
CA VAL A 12 9.98 4.83 1.48
C VAL A 12 9.50 3.38 1.40
N PRO A 13 8.75 2.83 2.38
CA PRO A 13 8.28 1.45 2.32
C PRO A 13 7.38 1.17 1.11
N PHE A 14 6.54 2.12 0.67
CA PHE A 14 5.72 1.95 -0.53
C PHE A 14 6.57 1.87 -1.81
N ILE A 15 7.64 2.67 -1.89
CA ILE A 15 8.57 2.64 -3.02
C ILE A 15 9.33 1.31 -3.04
N ALA A 16 9.83 0.86 -1.88
CA ALA A 16 10.53 -0.41 -1.76
C ALA A 16 9.65 -1.60 -2.18
N ASP A 17 8.42 -1.65 -1.66
CA ASP A 17 7.44 -2.68 -2.01
C ASP A 17 7.09 -2.63 -3.52
N GLY A 18 6.93 -1.43 -4.10
CA GLY A 18 6.64 -1.28 -5.53
C GLY A 18 7.80 -1.71 -6.44
N ILE A 19 9.06 -1.48 -6.02
CA ILE A 19 10.24 -1.97 -6.74
C ILE A 19 10.30 -3.49 -6.67
N ASP A 20 10.00 -4.09 -5.50
CA ASP A 20 9.99 -5.53 -5.32
C ASP A 20 8.90 -6.19 -6.19
N ALA A 21 7.71 -5.60 -6.28
CA ALA A 21 6.65 -6.07 -7.18
C ALA A 21 7.09 -6.06 -8.66
N ILE A 22 7.89 -5.08 -9.08
CA ILE A 22 8.38 -4.99 -10.47
C ILE A 22 9.51 -6.01 -10.73
N ARG A 23 10.46 -6.13 -9.79
CA ARG A 23 11.66 -6.97 -9.93
C ARG A 23 11.40 -8.45 -9.67
N ASN A 24 10.55 -8.77 -8.71
CA ASN A 24 10.23 -10.11 -8.26
C ASN A 24 8.72 -10.39 -8.40
N PRO A 25 8.17 -10.36 -9.64
CA PRO A 25 6.73 -10.46 -9.86
C PRO A 25 6.19 -11.86 -9.49
N ASP A 26 6.97 -12.93 -9.64
CA ASP A 26 6.49 -14.31 -9.45
C ASP A 26 5.89 -14.56 -8.06
N ARG A 27 6.55 -14.02 -7.02
CA ARG A 27 6.05 -14.09 -5.64
C ARG A 27 4.71 -13.36 -5.49
N HIS A 28 4.56 -12.24 -6.17
CA HIS A 28 3.36 -11.40 -6.11
C HIS A 28 2.22 -11.97 -6.97
N VAL A 29 2.55 -12.65 -8.06
CA VAL A 29 1.59 -13.40 -8.91
C VAL A 29 0.99 -14.55 -8.13
N ALA A 30 1.81 -15.34 -7.42
CA ALA A 30 1.31 -16.43 -6.57
C ALA A 30 0.36 -15.90 -5.47
N LEU A 31 0.73 -14.79 -4.81
CA LEU A 31 -0.13 -14.14 -3.82
C LEU A 31 -1.42 -13.58 -4.44
N ALA A 32 -1.36 -13.04 -5.65
CA ALA A 32 -2.52 -12.52 -6.37
C ALA A 32 -3.47 -13.64 -6.79
N GLN A 33 -2.95 -14.78 -7.27
CA GLN A 33 -3.76 -15.97 -7.60
C GLN A 33 -4.48 -16.51 -6.38
N SER A 34 -3.77 -16.70 -5.26
CA SER A 34 -4.40 -17.16 -4.01
C SER A 34 -5.46 -16.18 -3.53
N ALA A 35 -5.19 -14.88 -3.60
CA ALA A 35 -6.16 -13.85 -3.21
C ALA A 35 -7.40 -13.80 -4.12
N LEU A 36 -7.26 -14.10 -5.42
CA LEU A 36 -8.38 -14.19 -6.35
C LEU A 36 -9.25 -15.42 -6.08
N GLN A 37 -8.62 -16.56 -5.75
CA GLN A 37 -9.33 -17.81 -5.43
C GLN A 37 -10.12 -17.71 -4.12
N ASP A 38 -9.59 -17.01 -3.13
CA ASP A 38 -10.24 -16.81 -1.83
C ASP A 38 -11.31 -15.69 -1.85
N PHE A 39 -11.48 -14.98 -2.97
CA PHE A 39 -12.42 -13.86 -3.05
C PHE A 39 -13.86 -14.35 -3.29
N PRO A 40 -14.85 -13.90 -2.50
CA PRO A 40 -16.26 -14.22 -2.76
C PRO A 40 -16.69 -13.58 -4.09
N GLY A 41 -16.97 -14.43 -5.08
CA GLY A 41 -17.19 -14.03 -6.47
C GLY A 41 -16.03 -14.35 -7.43
N ALA A 42 -15.09 -15.21 -7.02
CA ALA A 42 -14.01 -15.73 -7.86
C ALA A 42 -14.49 -16.22 -9.24
N ASP A 43 -15.69 -16.81 -9.32
CA ASP A 43 -16.31 -17.28 -10.56
C ASP A 43 -16.60 -16.15 -11.59
N ALA A 44 -16.69 -14.90 -11.13
CA ALA A 44 -16.89 -13.72 -11.98
C ALA A 44 -15.57 -13.04 -12.40
N VAL A 45 -14.44 -13.51 -11.88
CA VAL A 45 -13.12 -12.97 -12.19
C VAL A 45 -12.56 -13.70 -13.42
N PRO A 46 -12.13 -12.99 -14.47
CA PRO A 46 -11.50 -13.61 -15.63
C PRO A 46 -10.31 -14.47 -15.20
N ASP A 47 -10.18 -15.66 -15.79
CA ASP A 47 -9.00 -16.50 -15.58
C ASP A 47 -7.81 -15.79 -16.25
N PHE A 48 -6.91 -15.25 -15.45
CA PHE A 48 -5.76 -14.50 -15.93
C PHE A 48 -4.57 -15.44 -16.09
N ASP A 49 -3.97 -15.45 -17.27
CA ASP A 49 -2.70 -16.16 -17.47
C ASP A 49 -1.58 -15.52 -16.65
N ASN A 50 -0.53 -16.29 -16.33
CA ASN A 50 0.65 -15.84 -15.59
C ASN A 50 1.28 -14.59 -16.22
N ALA A 51 1.28 -14.47 -17.55
CA ALA A 51 1.79 -13.29 -18.24
C ALA A 51 0.93 -12.03 -17.97
N GLN A 52 -0.39 -12.19 -17.91
CA GLN A 52 -1.32 -11.09 -17.59
C GLN A 52 -1.19 -10.68 -16.13
N LEU A 53 -1.14 -11.65 -15.21
CA LEU A 53 -0.93 -11.39 -13.79
C LEU A 53 0.42 -10.69 -13.52
N THR A 54 1.48 -11.12 -14.21
CA THR A 54 2.80 -10.45 -14.15
C THR A 54 2.70 -8.99 -14.57
N THR A 55 1.93 -8.71 -15.62
CA THR A 55 1.70 -7.34 -16.10
C THR A 55 0.92 -6.51 -15.10
N ILE A 56 -0.14 -7.08 -14.50
CA ILE A 56 -0.95 -6.45 -13.46
C ILE A 56 -0.10 -6.12 -12.22
N VAL A 57 0.71 -7.08 -11.76
CA VAL A 57 1.62 -6.91 -10.63
C VAL A 57 2.64 -5.79 -10.89
N ARG A 58 3.25 -5.76 -12.08
CA ARG A 58 4.20 -4.71 -12.46
C ARG A 58 3.52 -3.34 -12.55
N ALA A 59 2.32 -3.28 -13.15
CA ALA A 59 1.54 -2.05 -13.23
C ALA A 59 1.15 -1.53 -11.84
N HIS A 60 0.75 -2.42 -10.93
CA HIS A 60 0.48 -2.11 -9.53
C HIS A 60 1.73 -1.55 -8.83
N GLY A 61 2.89 -2.19 -9.00
CA GLY A 61 4.16 -1.71 -8.46
C GLY A 61 4.52 -0.31 -8.97
N ALA A 62 4.39 -0.08 -10.28
CA ALA A 62 4.64 1.23 -10.90
C ALA A 62 3.68 2.32 -10.40
N ALA A 63 2.39 2.00 -10.30
CA ALA A 63 1.38 2.91 -9.76
C ALA A 63 1.65 3.25 -8.29
N THR A 64 2.06 2.26 -7.50
CA THR A 64 2.43 2.46 -6.08
C THR A 64 3.62 3.39 -5.94
N ILE A 65 4.67 3.20 -6.74
CA ILE A 65 5.84 4.10 -6.76
C ILE A 65 5.42 5.52 -7.15
N ALA A 66 4.62 5.68 -8.22
CA ALA A 66 4.16 6.98 -8.68
C ALA A 66 3.34 7.71 -7.60
N ALA A 67 2.42 7.01 -6.93
CA ALA A 67 1.62 7.55 -5.84
C ALA A 67 2.48 7.93 -4.63
N ALA A 68 3.47 7.09 -4.27
CA ALA A 68 4.39 7.37 -3.17
C ALA A 68 5.27 8.60 -3.43
N LEU A 69 5.83 8.73 -4.63
CA LEU A 69 6.66 9.89 -5.03
C LEU A 69 5.85 11.18 -5.09
N THR A 70 4.63 11.14 -5.63
CA THR A 70 3.73 12.32 -5.68
C THR A 70 3.26 12.73 -4.29
N MET A 71 2.98 11.77 -3.40
CA MET A 71 2.72 12.01 -1.98
C MET A 71 3.92 12.68 -1.29
N ALA A 72 5.14 12.16 -1.51
CA ALA A 72 6.38 12.65 -0.90
C ALA A 72 6.71 14.08 -1.36
N THR A 73 6.59 14.36 -2.65
CA THR A 73 6.81 15.70 -3.24
C THR A 73 5.70 16.69 -2.91
N GLY A 74 4.58 16.22 -2.34
CA GLY A 74 3.49 17.06 -1.88
C GLY A 74 2.51 17.51 -2.96
N LYS A 75 2.50 16.86 -4.12
CA LYS A 75 1.46 17.02 -5.14
C LYS A 75 0.23 16.20 -4.74
N ALA A 76 -0.88 16.88 -4.45
CA ALA A 76 -2.14 16.26 -4.00
C ALA A 76 -1.95 15.14 -2.94
N PRO A 77 -1.23 15.41 -1.83
CA PRO A 77 -0.72 14.36 -0.93
C PRO A 77 -1.84 13.54 -0.28
N ARG A 78 -3.04 14.11 -0.14
CA ARG A 78 -4.18 13.43 0.48
C ARG A 78 -4.80 12.39 -0.43
N LEU A 79 -4.95 12.71 -1.72
CA LEU A 79 -5.48 11.80 -2.72
C LEU A 79 -4.50 10.63 -2.93
N ASN A 80 -3.21 10.94 -3.09
CA ASN A 80 -2.19 9.90 -3.26
C ASN A 80 -2.06 9.01 -2.02
N ALA A 81 -2.23 9.56 -0.81
CA ALA A 81 -2.26 8.75 0.39
C ALA A 81 -3.51 7.85 0.48
N LEU A 82 -4.68 8.32 0.03
CA LEU A 82 -5.87 7.45 -0.09
C LEU A 82 -5.66 6.33 -1.11
N ILE A 83 -5.06 6.63 -2.26
CA ILE A 83 -4.71 5.63 -3.27
C ILE A 83 -3.77 4.60 -2.66
N LEU A 84 -2.70 5.02 -1.98
CA LEU A 84 -1.76 4.10 -1.33
C LEU A 84 -2.42 3.23 -0.25
N ALA A 85 -3.33 3.81 0.54
CA ALA A 85 -4.10 3.08 1.52
C ALA A 85 -4.99 2.03 0.85
N ALA A 86 -5.71 2.40 -0.23
CA ALA A 86 -6.57 1.49 -0.98
C ALA A 86 -5.77 0.37 -1.67
N LEU A 87 -4.61 0.68 -2.25
CA LEU A 87 -3.71 -0.30 -2.87
C LEU A 87 -3.09 -1.27 -1.85
N THR A 88 -2.92 -0.82 -0.61
CA THR A 88 -2.24 -1.61 0.44
C THR A 88 -3.20 -2.37 1.33
N ALA A 89 -4.44 -1.90 1.48
CA ALA A 89 -5.45 -2.52 2.34
C ALA A 89 -5.73 -4.01 2.05
N PRO A 90 -5.81 -4.48 0.79
CA PRO A 90 -6.02 -5.90 0.50
C PRO A 90 -4.95 -6.82 1.09
N ARG A 91 -3.71 -6.32 1.26
CA ARG A 91 -2.60 -7.09 1.86
C ARG A 91 -2.84 -7.45 3.33
N LEU A 92 -3.75 -6.75 4.02
CA LEU A 92 -4.15 -7.08 5.38
C LEU A 92 -4.90 -8.42 5.44
N VAL A 93 -5.71 -8.69 4.41
CA VAL A 93 -6.44 -9.96 4.29
C VAL A 93 -5.48 -11.09 3.95
N THR A 94 -4.57 -10.87 2.99
CA THR A 94 -3.62 -11.91 2.56
C THR A 94 -2.60 -12.27 3.65
N ASN A 95 -2.21 -11.31 4.49
CA ASN A 95 -1.23 -11.48 5.56
C ASN A 95 -1.87 -11.78 6.92
N GLU A 96 -3.16 -12.09 6.96
CA GLU A 96 -3.88 -12.34 8.20
C GLU A 96 -3.22 -13.51 9.00
N PRO A 97 -2.88 -13.30 10.28
CA PRO A 97 -2.17 -14.30 11.09
C PRO A 97 -3.09 -15.23 11.90
N PHE A 98 -4.40 -15.02 11.92
CA PHE A 98 -5.31 -15.77 12.79
C PHE A 98 -5.71 -17.11 12.17
N SER A 99 -5.72 -17.20 10.84
CA SER A 99 -6.00 -18.41 10.04
C SER A 99 -4.72 -19.14 9.61
N ALA A 100 -3.55 -18.61 9.97
CA ALA A 100 -2.26 -19.13 9.55
C ALA A 100 -1.78 -20.36 10.36
N PRO A 101 -1.09 -21.33 9.73
CA PRO A 101 -0.41 -22.42 10.44
C PRO A 101 0.60 -21.89 11.47
N ALA A 102 0.70 -22.57 12.62
CA ALA A 102 1.52 -22.13 13.77
C ALA A 102 2.98 -21.79 13.41
N VAL A 103 3.59 -22.54 12.48
CA VAL A 103 4.97 -22.33 12.02
C VAL A 103 5.16 -21.01 11.26
N SER A 104 4.13 -20.54 10.53
CA SER A 104 4.19 -19.32 9.72
C SER A 104 3.58 -18.09 10.42
N ARG A 105 2.88 -18.33 11.53
CA ARG A 105 2.11 -17.33 12.28
C ARG A 105 2.94 -16.14 12.77
N PRO A 106 4.17 -16.30 13.31
CA PRO A 106 4.98 -15.16 13.74
C PRO A 106 5.34 -14.23 12.58
N THR A 107 5.74 -14.79 11.44
CA THR A 107 6.12 -14.03 10.24
C THR A 107 4.92 -13.29 9.65
N ARG A 108 3.76 -13.96 9.49
CA ARG A 108 2.52 -13.32 9.01
C ARG A 108 2.07 -12.20 9.95
N ARG A 109 2.17 -12.40 11.27
CA ARG A 109 1.84 -11.36 12.25
C ARG A 109 2.70 -10.11 12.08
N THR A 110 4.01 -10.29 11.89
CA THR A 110 4.92 -9.16 11.66
C THR A 110 4.56 -8.39 10.38
N GLU A 111 4.30 -9.10 9.28
CA GLU A 111 3.89 -8.47 8.02
C GLU A 111 2.53 -7.79 8.12
N PHE A 112 1.58 -8.38 8.83
CA PHE A 112 0.27 -7.79 9.10
C PHE A 112 0.41 -6.48 9.87
N ILE A 113 1.17 -6.48 10.97
CA ILE A 113 1.40 -5.27 11.79
C ILE A 113 2.12 -4.18 10.97
N ARG A 114 3.14 -4.54 10.18
CA ARG A 114 3.83 -3.60 9.28
C ARG A 114 2.84 -2.97 8.31
N THR A 115 2.04 -3.80 7.64
CA THR A 115 1.06 -3.37 6.64
C THR A 115 -0.01 -2.47 7.27
N LEU A 116 -0.51 -2.81 8.47
CA LEU A 116 -1.43 -1.97 9.24
C LEU A 116 -0.83 -0.59 9.52
N GLY A 117 0.42 -0.54 9.97
CA GLY A 117 1.13 0.71 10.21
C GLY A 117 1.24 1.58 8.96
N LEU A 118 1.52 0.97 7.80
CA LEU A 118 1.58 1.68 6.52
C LEU A 118 0.22 2.26 6.11
N VAL A 119 -0.84 1.45 6.18
CA VAL A 119 -2.21 1.91 5.89
C VAL A 119 -2.61 3.04 6.84
N GLY A 120 -2.36 2.87 8.14
CA GLY A 120 -2.64 3.90 9.15
C GLY A 120 -1.87 5.19 8.90
N GLY A 121 -0.57 5.10 8.57
CA GLY A 121 0.25 6.25 8.20
C GLY A 121 -0.27 6.98 6.96
N ALA A 122 -0.65 6.23 5.91
CA ALA A 122 -1.24 6.80 4.71
C ALA A 122 -2.58 7.50 5.00
N LEU A 123 -3.46 6.88 5.80
CA LEU A 123 -4.72 7.50 6.23
C LEU A 123 -4.49 8.76 7.08
N ALA A 124 -3.45 8.80 7.92
CA ALA A 124 -3.08 10.00 8.67
C ALA A 124 -2.68 11.15 7.73
N VAL A 125 -1.93 10.86 6.66
CA VAL A 125 -1.60 11.84 5.61
C VAL A 125 -2.85 12.27 4.84
N ALA A 126 -3.77 11.35 4.55
CA ALA A 126 -5.05 11.67 3.92
C ALA A 126 -5.90 12.62 4.78
N GLY A 127 -6.01 12.34 6.09
CA GLY A 127 -6.76 13.14 7.06
C GLY A 127 -6.14 14.49 7.39
N SER A 128 -4.84 14.67 7.18
CA SER A 128 -4.08 15.88 7.52
C SER A 128 -4.68 17.16 6.91
N ARG A 129 -5.20 18.07 7.75
CA ARG A 129 -5.64 19.41 7.31
C ARG A 129 -4.43 20.35 7.20
N ARG A 130 -4.38 21.16 6.14
CA ARG A 130 -3.41 22.25 6.01
C ARG A 130 -3.75 23.27 7.11
N LYS A 131 -2.88 23.46 8.10
CA LYS A 131 -3.03 24.59 9.03
C LYS A 131 -3.01 25.87 8.18
N LYS A 132 -4.13 26.59 8.11
CA LYS A 132 -4.13 27.98 7.63
C LYS A 132 -3.25 28.75 8.61
N PRO A 133 -2.31 29.58 8.15
CA PRO A 133 -1.66 30.52 9.04
C PRO A 133 -2.73 31.52 9.48
N SER A 134 -3.27 31.36 10.69
CA SER A 134 -4.00 32.44 11.34
C SER A 134 -2.95 33.47 11.70
N ALA A 135 -2.97 34.60 11.01
CA ALA A 135 -2.16 35.75 11.37
C ALA A 135 -2.50 36.14 12.81
N SER A 136 -1.46 36.21 13.65
CA SER A 136 -1.48 37.00 14.87
C SER A 136 -1.47 38.46 14.47
N THR A 137 -2.60 39.13 14.65
CA THR A 137 -2.66 40.58 14.79
C THR A 137 -3.74 40.80 15.81
N ASP A 138 -3.30 41.19 17.01
CA ASP A 138 -3.98 42.10 17.93
C ASP A 138 -2.95 42.39 19.03
N GLU A 139 -2.02 43.31 18.72
CA GLU A 139 -1.37 44.22 19.68
C GLU A 139 -1.88 45.63 19.39
#